data_AF-A0A1G3UTS3-F1
#
_entry.id   AF-A0A1G3UTS3-F1
#
_cell.length_a   1.000
_cell.length_b   1.000
_cell.length_c   1.000
_cell.angle_alpha   90.00
_cell.angle_beta   90.00
_cell.angle_gamma   90.00
#
_symmetry.space_group_name_H-M   'P 1'
#
loop_
_entity.id
_entity.type
_entity.pdbx_description
1 polymer ?
#
loop_
_entity_poly.entity_id
_entity_poly.type
_entity_poly.pdbx_seq_one_letter_code
_entity_poly.pdbx_strand_id
1 'polypeptide(L)'
;DDVKKVKEYMSEIKGSVVAIEDTKMSISLSPEEILRTSEHAVSQAVETIRNRLDQFGLSEPSVTRQGKDKIQVELAGIKTVEEEQRARELISRAAKLQLMAVDEDRAGRVYSMSNNEAATYGDVVLEDATNTQMKYLVREIPILDGSMLTDAHVGFDQNNRPLINFTLNAEGAEIFGDFTGKNVGKRLAVVLDGKVYSAPNINERIGGGSGQISGSYTVVEAKDLAIALRSGSLLAPIYVMEKRSVGPSLGADSIRAALLALASGFGLVILFMMFYYGLAGVIANIAVVINLFIILGLISLLGATLT
;
A
#
# COMPACT_ATOMS: atom_id res chain seq x y z
N ASP A 1 -26.00 -0.76 37.36
CA ASP A 1 -25.16 -1.95 37.13
C ASP A 1 -24.35 -1.91 35.85
N ASP A 2 -24.87 -1.35 34.75
CA ASP A 2 -24.12 -1.32 33.48
C ASP A 2 -22.82 -0.51 33.52
N VAL A 3 -22.80 0.62 34.25
CA VAL A 3 -21.58 1.45 34.42
C VAL A 3 -20.44 0.68 35.10
N LYS A 4 -20.75 -0.24 36.03
CA LYS A 4 -19.72 -1.09 36.67
C LYS A 4 -19.15 -2.11 35.69
N LYS A 5 -20.00 -2.78 34.91
CA LYS A 5 -19.58 -3.74 33.88
C LYS A 5 -18.73 -3.08 32.80
N VAL A 6 -19.12 -1.90 32.33
CA VAL A 6 -18.33 -1.15 31.33
C VAL A 6 -16.99 -0.74 31.93
N LYS A 7 -16.94 -0.26 33.19
CA LYS A 7 -15.68 0.10 33.84
C LYS A 7 -14.73 -1.10 34.02
N GLU A 8 -15.29 -2.26 34.35
CA GLU A 8 -14.55 -3.52 34.47
C GLU A 8 -13.97 -3.96 33.11
N TYR A 9 -14.80 -3.97 32.06
CA TYR A 9 -14.36 -4.28 30.70
C TYR A 9 -13.32 -3.29 30.16
N MET A 10 -13.45 -1.99 30.48
CA MET A 10 -12.49 -0.97 30.05
C MET A 10 -11.16 -1.07 30.81
N SER A 11 -11.16 -1.55 32.06
CA SER A 11 -9.93 -1.78 32.81
C SER A 11 -9.05 -2.90 32.23
N GLU A 12 -9.65 -3.80 31.45
CA GLU A 12 -8.91 -4.84 30.70
C GLU A 12 -8.21 -4.28 29.46
N ILE A 13 -8.67 -3.14 28.92
CA ILE A 13 -8.09 -2.48 27.76
C ILE A 13 -6.90 -1.62 28.21
N LYS A 14 -5.69 -2.14 27.99
CA LYS A 14 -4.42 -1.49 28.39
C LYS A 14 -4.34 -0.03 27.90
N GLY A 15 -4.18 0.86 28.88
CA GLY A 15 -3.96 2.30 28.71
C GLY A 15 -5.12 3.08 28.11
N SER A 16 -6.35 2.59 28.30
CA SER A 16 -7.55 3.42 28.27
C SER A 16 -7.69 4.21 29.58
N VAL A 17 -8.13 5.45 29.49
CA VAL A 17 -8.48 6.34 30.59
C VAL A 17 -9.96 6.65 30.47
N VAL A 18 -10.73 6.28 31.48
CA VAL A 18 -12.18 6.45 31.48
C VAL A 18 -12.54 7.57 32.46
N ALA A 19 -13.10 8.66 31.93
CA ALA A 19 -13.68 9.75 32.72
C ALA A 19 -15.20 9.70 32.63
N ILE A 20 -15.86 9.68 33.80
CA ILE A 20 -17.32 9.65 33.92
C ILE A 20 -17.73 10.97 34.56
N GLU A 21 -18.47 11.80 33.82
CA GLU A 21 -19.11 13.02 34.32
C GLU A 21 -20.63 12.87 34.15
N ASP A 22 -21.36 12.80 35.26
CA ASP A 22 -22.82 12.62 35.35
C ASP A 22 -23.36 11.44 34.51
N THR A 23 -23.81 11.72 33.27
CA THR A 23 -24.40 10.77 32.31
C THR A 23 -23.54 10.59 31.05
N LYS A 24 -22.36 11.21 30.98
CA LYS A 24 -21.42 11.08 29.87
C LYS A 24 -20.20 10.29 30.30
N MET A 25 -19.94 9.22 29.56
CA MET A 25 -18.72 8.43 29.67
C MET A 25 -17.80 8.83 28.53
N SER A 26 -16.62 9.34 28.85
CA SER A 26 -15.57 9.63 27.88
C SER A 26 -14.42 8.64 28.08
N ILE A 27 -13.95 8.10 26.97
CA ILE A 27 -12.82 7.16 26.94
C ILE A 27 -11.73 7.86 26.14
N SER A 28 -10.55 7.99 26.73
CA SER A 28 -9.36 8.54 26.09
C SER A 28 -8.20 7.57 26.23
N LEU A 29 -7.16 7.74 25.42
CA LEU A 29 -5.93 6.98 25.55
C LEU A 29 -5.00 7.67 26.54
N SER A 30 -4.23 6.89 27.29
CA SER A 30 -3.16 7.44 28.13
C SER A 30 -2.08 8.08 27.25
N PRO A 31 -1.32 9.08 27.77
CA PRO A 31 -0.23 9.69 27.01
C PRO A 31 0.82 8.69 26.49
N GLU A 32 1.09 7.64 27.27
CA GLU A 32 2.01 6.56 26.89
C GLU A 32 1.45 5.71 25.73
N GLU A 33 0.16 5.37 25.78
CA GLU A 33 -0.49 4.61 24.70
C GLU A 33 -0.63 5.40 23.40
N ILE A 34 -0.86 6.72 23.51
CA ILE A 34 -0.88 7.60 22.33
C ILE A 34 0.49 7.53 21.63
N LEU A 35 1.58 7.62 22.38
CA LEU A 35 2.93 7.57 21.82
C LEU A 35 3.24 6.20 21.22
N ARG A 36 2.90 5.11 21.94
CA ARG A 36 3.07 3.74 21.45
C ARG A 36 2.30 3.47 20.17
N THR A 37 1.03 3.90 20.11
CA THR A 37 0.17 3.75 18.94
C THR A 37 0.70 4.55 17.76
N SER A 38 1.20 5.76 18.01
CA SER A 38 1.84 6.59 16.98
C SER A 38 3.08 5.93 16.40
N GLU A 39 3.98 5.39 17.24
CA GLU A 39 5.16 4.67 16.77
C GLU A 39 4.80 3.40 15.99
N HIS A 40 3.80 2.65 16.46
CA HIS A 40 3.30 1.47 15.75
C HIS A 40 2.72 1.85 14.39
N ALA A 41 1.95 2.93 14.30
CA ALA A 41 1.39 3.42 13.04
C ALA A 41 2.47 3.80 12.04
N VAL A 42 3.56 4.43 12.47
CA VAL A 42 4.69 4.77 11.59
C VAL A 42 5.42 3.51 11.11
N SER A 43 5.71 2.57 12.02
CA SER A 43 6.37 1.30 11.65
C SER A 43 5.52 0.48 10.68
N GLN A 44 4.22 0.37 10.92
CA GLN A 44 3.29 -0.31 10.02
C GLN A 44 3.18 0.40 8.67
N ALA A 45 3.18 1.73 8.65
CA ALA A 45 3.18 2.50 7.41
C ALA A 45 4.44 2.26 6.57
N VAL A 46 5.63 2.23 7.20
CA VAL A 46 6.90 1.90 6.51
C VAL A 46 6.82 0.53 5.85
N GLU A 47 6.34 -0.49 6.58
CA GLU A 47 6.22 -1.84 6.06
C GLU A 47 5.16 -1.95 4.95
N THR A 48 4.03 -1.28 5.11
CA THR A 48 2.96 -1.23 4.10
C THR A 48 3.46 -0.58 2.81
N ILE A 49 4.15 0.56 2.92
CA ILE A 49 4.70 1.29 1.76
C ILE A 49 5.75 0.45 1.05
N ARG A 50 6.66 -0.20 1.78
CA ARG A 50 7.66 -1.11 1.22
C ARG A 50 6.99 -2.22 0.40
N ASN A 51 6.06 -2.95 1.01
CA ASN A 51 5.34 -4.04 0.34
C ASN A 51 4.57 -3.58 -0.90
N ARG A 52 4.00 -2.36 -0.90
CA ARG A 52 3.31 -1.80 -2.08
C ARG A 52 4.28 -1.49 -3.22
N LEU A 53 5.43 -0.91 -2.92
CA LEU A 53 6.44 -0.56 -3.93
C LEU A 53 7.12 -1.80 -4.51
N ASP A 54 7.37 -2.82 -3.69
CA ASP A 54 7.91 -4.11 -4.12
C ASP A 54 6.93 -4.78 -5.11
N GLN A 55 5.65 -4.81 -4.78
CA GLN A 55 4.61 -5.39 -5.65
C GLN A 55 4.30 -4.54 -6.89
N PHE A 56 4.56 -3.22 -6.84
CA PHE A 56 4.48 -2.36 -8.01
C PHE A 56 5.52 -2.75 -9.06
N GLY A 57 6.64 -3.37 -8.63
CA GLY A 57 7.69 -3.89 -9.48
C GLY A 57 8.88 -2.93 -9.63
N LEU A 58 9.10 -2.04 -8.67
CA LEU A 58 10.32 -1.21 -8.63
C LEU A 58 11.52 -2.04 -8.18
N SER A 59 12.69 -1.75 -8.72
CA SER A 59 13.95 -2.36 -8.29
C SER A 59 14.40 -1.67 -6.99
N GLU A 60 14.28 -2.38 -5.87
CA GLU A 60 14.86 -1.98 -4.57
C GLU A 60 14.41 -0.59 -4.04
N PRO A 61 13.11 -0.39 -3.75
CA PRO A 61 12.65 0.85 -3.12
C PRO A 61 13.24 1.01 -1.70
N SER A 62 13.78 2.19 -1.40
CA SER A 62 14.23 2.51 -0.04
C SER A 62 13.10 3.21 0.71
N VAL A 63 12.63 2.58 1.79
CA VAL A 63 11.59 3.13 2.67
C VAL A 63 12.13 3.16 4.09
N THR A 64 12.34 4.37 4.61
CA THR A 64 12.95 4.58 5.93
C THR A 64 12.17 5.59 6.75
N ARG A 65 12.13 5.39 8.07
CA ARG A 65 11.55 6.35 8.99
C ARG A 65 12.52 7.52 9.17
N GLN A 66 12.02 8.74 9.01
CA GLN A 66 12.78 9.97 9.20
C GLN A 66 12.21 10.76 10.39
N GLY A 67 12.89 10.72 11.53
CA GLY A 67 12.41 11.38 12.76
C GLY A 67 11.21 10.65 13.40
N LYS A 68 10.25 11.40 13.95
CA LYS A 68 9.15 10.84 14.74
C LYS A 68 7.98 10.36 13.89
N ASP A 69 7.60 11.13 12.88
CA ASP A 69 6.34 11.01 12.14
C ASP A 69 6.50 11.07 10.60
N LYS A 70 7.75 11.16 10.09
CA LYS A 70 8.01 11.24 8.65
C LYS A 70 8.57 9.93 8.12
N ILE A 71 8.30 9.69 6.85
CA ILE A 71 8.79 8.53 6.10
C ILE A 71 9.47 9.07 4.84
N GLN A 72 10.74 8.71 4.65
CA GLN A 72 11.49 8.97 3.44
C GLN A 72 11.31 7.78 2.51
N VAL A 73 10.86 8.07 1.29
CA VAL A 73 10.63 7.08 0.24
C VAL A 73 11.47 7.46 -0.97
N GLU A 74 12.32 6.54 -1.41
CA GLU A 74 13.15 6.71 -2.59
C GLU A 74 12.71 5.69 -3.64
N LEU A 75 12.22 6.20 -4.76
CA LEU A 75 11.70 5.39 -5.85
C LEU A 75 12.80 5.18 -6.88
N ALA A 76 13.54 4.08 -6.75
CA ALA A 76 14.54 3.67 -7.74
C ALA A 76 13.86 3.05 -8.97
N GLY A 77 14.44 3.28 -10.15
CA GLY A 77 13.97 2.66 -11.41
C GLY A 77 12.74 3.30 -12.07
N ILE A 78 12.19 4.39 -11.53
CA ILE A 78 11.09 5.13 -12.19
C ILE A 78 11.62 5.90 -13.39
N LYS A 79 11.04 5.65 -14.57
CA LYS A 79 11.50 6.23 -15.84
C LYS A 79 10.65 7.41 -16.28
N THR A 80 9.38 7.44 -15.88
CA THR A 80 8.43 8.46 -16.33
C THR A 80 7.72 9.14 -15.17
N VAL A 81 7.21 10.36 -15.43
CA VAL A 81 6.47 11.16 -14.44
C VAL A 81 5.14 10.49 -14.06
N GLU A 82 4.52 9.76 -15.00
CA GLU A 82 3.28 9.03 -14.82
C GLU A 82 3.47 7.82 -13.89
N GLU A 83 4.58 7.08 -14.04
CA GLU A 83 4.94 6.00 -13.11
C GLU A 83 5.16 6.53 -11.70
N GLU A 84 5.84 7.68 -11.58
CA GLU A 84 6.04 8.36 -10.30
C GLU A 84 4.70 8.76 -9.65
N GLN A 85 3.76 9.29 -10.45
CA GLN A 85 2.43 9.67 -9.99
C GLN A 85 1.65 8.46 -9.48
N ARG A 86 1.63 7.35 -10.23
CA ARG A 86 0.93 6.12 -9.84
C ARG A 86 1.52 5.50 -8.59
N ALA A 87 2.85 5.39 -8.50
CA ALA A 87 3.53 4.89 -7.31
C ALA A 87 3.17 5.74 -6.08
N ARG A 88 3.11 7.07 -6.24
CA ARG A 88 2.71 7.99 -5.16
C ARG A 88 1.27 7.80 -4.72
N GLU A 89 0.34 7.71 -5.66
CA GLU A 89 -1.08 7.47 -5.37
C GLU A 89 -1.28 6.14 -4.66
N LEU A 90 -0.56 5.10 -5.10
CA LEU A 90 -0.59 3.77 -4.49
C LEU A 90 -0.11 3.80 -3.02
N ILE A 91 1.02 4.45 -2.72
CA ILE A 91 1.53 4.51 -1.34
C ILE A 91 0.69 5.42 -0.44
N SER A 92 0.01 6.41 -1.02
CA SER A 92 -0.80 7.39 -0.27
C SER A 92 -2.22 6.92 0.01
N ARG A 93 -2.73 5.94 -0.73
CA ARG A 93 -4.08 5.37 -0.53
C ARG A 93 -4.15 4.63 0.81
N ALA A 94 -5.16 4.87 1.64
CA ALA A 94 -5.30 4.12 2.89
C ALA A 94 -5.65 2.65 2.61
N ALA A 95 -6.54 2.41 1.65
CA ALA A 95 -7.03 1.09 1.25
C ALA A 95 -7.69 0.32 2.40
N LYS A 96 -8.48 1.03 3.21
CA LYS A 96 -9.24 0.44 4.31
C LYS A 96 -10.44 -0.31 3.74
N LEU A 97 -10.28 -1.61 3.53
CA LEU A 97 -11.35 -2.51 3.13
C LEU A 97 -12.23 -2.87 4.33
N GLN A 98 -13.54 -2.79 4.14
CA GLN A 98 -14.55 -3.19 5.11
C GLN A 98 -15.68 -3.92 4.38
N LEU A 99 -16.01 -5.13 4.83
CA LEU A 99 -17.21 -5.85 4.38
C LEU A 99 -18.33 -5.55 5.38
N MET A 100 -19.36 -4.83 4.94
CA MET A 100 -20.42 -4.29 5.80
C MET A 100 -21.77 -4.83 5.36
N ALA A 101 -22.65 -5.12 6.32
CA ALA A 101 -24.01 -5.55 6.01
C ALA A 101 -24.84 -4.34 5.55
N VAL A 102 -25.64 -4.48 4.50
CA VAL A 102 -26.63 -3.47 4.13
C VAL A 102 -27.85 -3.61 5.05
N ASP A 103 -28.36 -2.50 5.57
CA ASP A 103 -29.62 -2.49 6.31
C ASP A 103 -30.80 -2.44 5.34
N GLU A 104 -31.36 -3.60 5.03
CA GLU A 104 -32.48 -3.73 4.10
C GLU A 104 -33.80 -3.20 4.68
N ASP A 105 -33.98 -3.23 6.00
CA ASP A 105 -35.22 -2.82 6.66
C ASP A 105 -35.46 -1.30 6.52
N ARG A 106 -34.37 -0.53 6.48
CA ARG A 106 -34.39 0.94 6.43
C ARG A 106 -33.80 1.51 5.14
N ALA A 107 -33.34 0.67 4.22
CA ALA A 107 -32.77 1.08 2.93
C ALA A 107 -33.66 2.07 2.14
N GLY A 108 -34.98 1.92 2.22
CA GLY A 108 -35.94 2.83 1.56
C GLY A 108 -35.87 4.29 2.04
N ARG A 109 -35.28 4.55 3.20
CA ARG A 109 -35.13 5.89 3.78
C ARG A 109 -33.73 6.48 3.60
N VAL A 110 -32.81 5.79 2.90
CA VAL A 110 -31.41 6.21 2.75
C VAL A 110 -31.23 7.64 2.21
N TYR A 111 -32.17 8.10 1.38
CA TYR A 111 -32.14 9.44 0.79
C TYR A 111 -32.74 10.54 1.65
N SER A 112 -33.60 10.18 2.61
CA SER A 112 -34.27 11.12 3.52
C SER A 112 -33.66 11.13 4.93
N MET A 113 -32.86 10.12 5.26
CA MET A 113 -32.25 9.93 6.57
C MET A 113 -30.97 10.77 6.70
N SER A 114 -30.81 11.44 7.86
CA SER A 114 -29.54 12.10 8.20
C SER A 114 -28.53 11.11 8.78
N ASN A 115 -27.23 11.41 8.67
CA ASN A 115 -26.19 10.57 9.27
C ASN A 115 -26.37 10.39 10.79
N ASN A 116 -26.84 11.42 11.49
CA ASN A 116 -27.11 11.33 12.93
C ASN A 116 -28.28 10.39 13.24
N GLU A 117 -29.32 10.37 12.40
CA GLU A 117 -30.42 9.43 12.55
C GLU A 117 -29.96 8.00 12.26
N ALA A 118 -29.17 7.78 11.20
CA ALA A 118 -28.60 6.46 10.89
C ALA A 118 -27.78 5.90 12.06
N ALA A 119 -26.93 6.74 12.68
CA ALA A 119 -26.11 6.35 13.81
C ALA A 119 -26.92 5.89 15.03
N THR A 120 -28.14 6.41 15.25
CA THR A 120 -29.02 5.93 16.34
C THR A 120 -29.46 4.47 16.17
N TYR A 121 -29.42 3.95 14.93
CA TYR A 121 -29.71 2.56 14.60
C TYR A 121 -28.45 1.70 14.45
N GLY A 122 -27.27 2.28 14.65
CA GLY A 122 -25.98 1.62 14.38
C GLY A 122 -25.66 1.50 12.89
N ASP A 123 -26.23 2.39 12.08
CA ASP A 123 -26.01 2.45 10.64
C ASP A 123 -25.20 3.70 10.25
N VAL A 124 -24.56 3.63 9.10
CA VAL A 124 -23.91 4.74 8.42
C VAL A 124 -24.38 4.80 6.97
N VAL A 125 -24.62 6.02 6.48
CA VAL A 125 -24.96 6.25 5.08
C VAL A 125 -23.68 6.49 4.31
N LEU A 126 -23.40 5.62 3.34
CA LEU A 126 -22.22 5.71 2.47
C LEU A 126 -22.65 5.92 1.02
N GLU A 127 -21.83 6.67 0.29
CA GLU A 127 -22.01 6.92 -1.14
C GLU A 127 -21.40 5.80 -1.97
N ASP A 128 -21.97 5.54 -3.14
CA ASP A 128 -21.35 4.68 -4.15
C ASP A 128 -20.06 5.32 -4.69
N ALA A 129 -19.06 4.49 -4.97
CA ALA A 129 -17.76 4.94 -5.46
C ALA A 129 -17.85 5.56 -6.87
N THR A 130 -18.80 5.11 -7.69
CA THR A 130 -18.95 5.54 -9.09
C THR A 130 -20.07 6.57 -9.24
N ASN A 131 -21.18 6.39 -8.52
CA ASN A 131 -22.34 7.28 -8.58
C ASN A 131 -22.66 7.92 -7.23
N THR A 132 -22.20 9.15 -7.00
CA THR A 132 -22.42 9.88 -5.74
C THR A 132 -23.90 10.13 -5.40
N GLN A 133 -24.81 10.01 -6.37
CA GLN A 133 -26.25 10.07 -6.12
C GLN A 133 -26.82 8.76 -5.58
N MET A 134 -26.08 7.66 -5.67
CA MET A 134 -26.46 6.38 -5.10
C MET A 134 -25.88 6.26 -3.69
N LYS A 135 -26.73 5.93 -2.72
CA LYS A 135 -26.36 5.80 -1.32
C LYS A 135 -26.80 4.44 -0.80
N TYR A 136 -26.02 3.91 0.13
CA TYR A 136 -26.32 2.67 0.83
C TYR A 136 -26.36 2.95 2.32
N LEU A 137 -27.35 2.37 2.98
CA LEU A 137 -27.41 2.32 4.43
C LEU A 137 -26.74 1.02 4.86
N VAL A 138 -25.60 1.13 5.54
CA VAL A 138 -24.82 -0.04 5.97
C VAL A 138 -24.61 -0.01 7.47
N ARG A 139 -24.48 -1.18 8.08
CA ARG A 139 -24.20 -1.32 9.51
C ARG A 139 -22.81 -0.78 9.82
N GLU A 140 -22.70 0.08 10.81
CA GLU A 140 -21.45 0.78 11.17
C GLU A 140 -20.32 -0.20 11.54
N ILE A 141 -20.66 -1.30 12.22
CA ILE A 141 -19.71 -2.35 12.58
C ILE A 141 -19.48 -3.25 11.35
N PRO A 142 -18.25 -3.29 10.80
CA PRO A 142 -17.94 -4.18 9.70
C PRO A 142 -17.94 -5.64 10.17
N ILE A 143 -18.31 -6.54 9.27
CA ILE A 143 -18.25 -7.98 9.49
C ILE A 143 -16.79 -8.44 9.42
N LEU A 144 -16.05 -7.89 8.45
CA LEU A 144 -14.65 -8.18 8.17
C LEU A 144 -13.95 -6.90 7.71
N ASP A 145 -12.64 -6.84 7.89
CA ASP A 145 -11.80 -5.77 7.39
C ASP A 145 -10.61 -6.29 6.56
N GLY A 146 -9.82 -5.35 6.05
CA GLY A 146 -8.61 -5.63 5.26
C GLY A 146 -7.56 -6.50 5.96
N SER A 147 -7.53 -6.57 7.29
CA SER A 147 -6.50 -7.32 8.03
C SER A 147 -6.64 -8.84 7.89
N MET A 148 -7.84 -9.30 7.53
CA MET A 148 -8.15 -10.72 7.35
C MET A 148 -7.88 -11.21 5.93
N LEU A 149 -7.38 -10.36 5.03
CA LEU A 149 -7.01 -10.76 3.66
C LEU A 149 -5.61 -11.37 3.64
N THR A 150 -5.46 -12.50 2.96
CA THR A 150 -4.17 -13.14 2.70
C THR A 150 -3.65 -12.85 1.29
N ASP A 151 -4.55 -12.68 0.33
CA ASP A 151 -4.18 -12.38 -1.05
C ASP A 151 -5.27 -11.57 -1.76
N ALA A 152 -4.85 -10.79 -2.75
CA ALA A 152 -5.73 -10.08 -3.66
C ALA A 152 -5.07 -9.98 -5.04
N HIS A 153 -5.81 -10.35 -6.09
CA HIS A 153 -5.31 -10.32 -7.45
C HIS A 153 -6.39 -9.91 -8.45
N VAL A 154 -5.96 -9.39 -9.60
CA VAL A 154 -6.88 -9.05 -10.69
C VAL A 154 -7.40 -10.34 -11.33
N GLY A 155 -8.70 -10.38 -11.58
CA GLY A 155 -9.38 -11.40 -12.38
C GLY A 155 -10.27 -10.73 -13.43
N PHE A 156 -10.95 -11.54 -14.22
CA PHE A 156 -11.91 -11.07 -15.22
C PHE A 156 -13.24 -11.80 -15.04
N ASP A 157 -14.34 -11.06 -15.19
CA ASP A 157 -15.68 -11.67 -15.23
C ASP A 157 -15.96 -12.33 -16.59
N GLN A 158 -17.14 -12.95 -16.73
CA GLN A 158 -17.58 -13.60 -17.98
C GLN A 158 -17.66 -12.64 -19.18
N ASN A 159 -17.79 -11.33 -18.92
CA ASN A 159 -17.86 -10.28 -19.93
C ASN A 159 -16.49 -9.63 -20.17
N ASN A 160 -15.40 -10.24 -19.68
CA ASN A 160 -14.04 -9.74 -19.78
C ASN A 160 -13.82 -8.37 -19.11
N ARG A 161 -14.61 -8.05 -18.07
CA ARG A 161 -14.42 -6.85 -17.23
C ARG A 161 -13.51 -7.19 -16.05
N PRO A 162 -12.56 -6.31 -15.71
CA PRO A 162 -11.65 -6.55 -14.59
C PRO A 162 -12.38 -6.52 -13.26
N LEU A 163 -12.03 -7.44 -12.38
CA LEU A 163 -12.48 -7.53 -10.98
C LEU A 163 -11.28 -7.84 -10.07
N ILE A 164 -11.47 -7.74 -8.76
CA ILE A 164 -10.45 -8.14 -7.78
C ILE A 164 -10.94 -9.39 -7.06
N ASN A 165 -10.22 -10.49 -7.20
CA ASN A 165 -10.42 -11.67 -6.36
C ASN A 165 -9.62 -11.50 -5.08
N PHE A 166 -10.21 -11.83 -3.94
CA PHE A 166 -9.52 -11.82 -2.65
C PHE A 166 -9.71 -13.15 -1.93
N THR A 167 -8.73 -13.47 -1.10
CA THR A 167 -8.73 -14.65 -0.22
C THR A 167 -8.55 -14.19 1.22
N LEU A 168 -9.30 -14.80 2.12
CA LEU A 168 -9.28 -14.54 3.56
C LEU A 168 -8.43 -15.58 4.27
N ASN A 169 -7.92 -15.22 5.44
CA ASN A 169 -7.32 -16.17 6.38
C ASN A 169 -8.39 -17.08 7.01
N ALA A 170 -7.96 -18.07 7.81
CA ALA A 170 -8.87 -19.05 8.40
C ALA A 170 -9.96 -18.41 9.28
N GLU A 171 -9.61 -17.43 10.10
CA GLU A 171 -10.53 -16.70 10.97
C GLU A 171 -11.56 -15.91 10.16
N GLY A 172 -11.09 -15.14 9.16
CA GLY A 172 -11.94 -14.39 8.26
C GLY A 172 -12.88 -15.29 7.45
N ALA A 173 -12.39 -16.44 6.98
CA ALA A 173 -13.20 -17.41 6.24
C ALA A 173 -14.35 -18.00 7.08
N GLU A 174 -14.09 -18.27 8.36
CA GLU A 174 -15.11 -18.76 9.30
C GLU A 174 -16.18 -17.69 9.55
N ILE A 175 -15.78 -16.48 9.93
CA ILE A 175 -16.68 -15.33 10.15
C ILE A 175 -17.50 -15.05 8.88
N PHE A 176 -16.85 -15.06 7.71
CA PHE A 176 -17.49 -14.83 6.43
C PHE A 176 -18.52 -15.90 6.10
N GLY A 177 -18.17 -17.18 6.28
CA GLY A 177 -19.04 -18.31 6.02
C GLY A 177 -20.25 -18.33 6.96
N ASP A 178 -20.06 -17.98 8.23
CA ASP A 178 -21.15 -17.91 9.20
C ASP A 178 -22.10 -16.75 8.94
N PHE A 179 -21.55 -15.57 8.59
CA PHE A 179 -22.36 -14.41 8.25
C PHE A 179 -23.17 -14.66 6.97
N THR A 180 -22.52 -15.13 5.90
CA THR A 180 -23.19 -15.37 4.61
C THR A 180 -24.24 -16.47 4.70
N GLY A 181 -23.98 -17.54 5.46
CA GLY A 181 -24.95 -18.62 5.67
C GLY A 181 -26.24 -18.18 6.37
N LYS A 182 -26.17 -17.18 7.26
CA LYS A 182 -27.33 -16.63 7.99
C LYS A 182 -28.05 -15.50 7.24
N ASN A 183 -27.44 -14.95 6.19
CA ASN A 183 -27.91 -13.75 5.50
C ASN A 183 -28.09 -13.95 3.98
N VAL A 184 -28.37 -15.17 3.55
CA VAL A 184 -28.73 -15.46 2.15
C VAL A 184 -29.91 -14.60 1.71
N GLY A 185 -29.80 -13.98 0.54
CA GLY A 185 -30.76 -13.05 -0.04
C GLY A 185 -30.57 -11.58 0.35
N LYS A 186 -29.71 -11.26 1.32
CA LYS A 186 -29.39 -9.87 1.71
C LYS A 186 -28.14 -9.36 0.97
N ARG A 187 -27.98 -8.04 0.89
CA ARG A 187 -26.78 -7.43 0.30
C ARG A 187 -25.62 -7.33 1.28
N LEU A 188 -24.42 -7.57 0.75
CA LEU A 188 -23.15 -7.34 1.42
C LEU A 188 -22.43 -6.20 0.70
N ALA A 189 -22.20 -5.09 1.38
CA ALA A 189 -21.45 -3.96 0.82
C ALA A 189 -19.95 -4.18 0.99
N VAL A 190 -19.21 -4.03 -0.11
CA VAL A 190 -17.76 -3.89 -0.13
C VAL A 190 -17.43 -2.40 -0.08
N VAL A 191 -16.89 -1.97 1.05
CA VAL A 191 -16.56 -0.58 1.33
C VAL A 191 -15.04 -0.41 1.33
N LEU A 192 -14.57 0.61 0.64
CA LEU A 192 -13.16 1.00 0.62
C LEU A 192 -13.05 2.50 0.87
N ASP A 193 -12.28 2.88 1.88
CA ASP A 193 -12.03 4.28 2.24
C ASP A 193 -13.34 5.09 2.41
N GLY A 194 -14.38 4.45 2.96
CA GLY A 194 -15.68 5.07 3.23
C GLY A 194 -16.63 5.18 2.02
N LYS A 195 -16.30 4.55 0.88
CA LYS A 195 -17.18 4.49 -0.29
C LYS A 195 -17.55 3.06 -0.63
N VAL A 196 -18.79 2.84 -1.06
CA VAL A 196 -19.30 1.53 -1.46
C VAL A 196 -18.92 1.27 -2.92
N TYR A 197 -18.10 0.25 -3.17
CA TYR A 197 -17.72 -0.13 -4.53
C TYR A 197 -18.68 -1.14 -5.15
N SER A 198 -19.21 -2.04 -4.32
CA SER A 198 -20.23 -3.00 -4.75
C SER A 198 -21.08 -3.42 -3.57
N ALA A 199 -22.34 -3.77 -3.83
CA ALA A 199 -23.26 -4.31 -2.84
C ALA A 199 -24.05 -5.51 -3.40
N PRO A 200 -23.37 -6.62 -3.79
CA PRO A 200 -24.03 -7.78 -4.35
C PRO A 200 -24.92 -8.50 -3.32
N ASN A 201 -25.91 -9.24 -3.84
CA ASN A 201 -26.71 -10.16 -3.03
C ASN A 201 -25.90 -11.40 -2.67
N ILE A 202 -26.05 -11.87 -1.43
CA ILE A 202 -25.52 -13.15 -0.99
C ILE A 202 -26.43 -14.26 -1.53
N ASN A 203 -25.96 -15.04 -2.50
CA ASN A 203 -26.78 -16.10 -3.12
C ASN A 203 -26.73 -17.42 -2.34
N GLU A 204 -25.59 -17.71 -1.70
CA GLU A 204 -25.36 -18.93 -0.94
C GLU A 204 -24.30 -18.69 0.15
N ARG A 205 -24.10 -19.68 1.03
CA ARG A 205 -23.06 -19.64 2.05
C ARG A 205 -21.68 -19.71 1.41
N ILE A 206 -20.80 -18.75 1.72
CA ILE A 206 -19.44 -18.69 1.18
C ILE A 206 -18.46 -19.21 2.23
N GLY A 207 -18.30 -20.53 2.31
CA GLY A 207 -17.40 -21.19 3.27
C GLY A 207 -15.93 -21.30 2.84
N GLY A 208 -15.62 -20.98 1.58
CA GLY A 208 -14.26 -21.12 1.03
C GLY A 208 -13.29 -19.97 1.36
N GLY A 209 -13.77 -18.93 2.07
CA GLY A 209 -12.93 -17.79 2.44
C GLY A 209 -12.48 -16.93 1.26
N SER A 210 -13.10 -17.04 0.09
CA SER A 210 -12.76 -16.25 -1.10
C SER A 210 -13.94 -15.42 -1.58
N GLY A 211 -13.66 -14.27 -2.19
CA GLY A 211 -14.69 -13.44 -2.79
C GLY A 211 -14.17 -12.60 -3.95
N GLN A 212 -15.08 -11.87 -4.57
CA GLN A 212 -14.80 -10.99 -5.70
C GLN A 212 -15.34 -9.59 -5.44
N ILE A 213 -14.54 -8.57 -5.75
CA ILE A 213 -14.91 -7.16 -5.72
C ILE A 213 -15.08 -6.73 -7.17
N SER A 214 -16.33 -6.57 -7.56
CA SER A 214 -16.68 -6.05 -8.89
C SER A 214 -16.75 -4.52 -8.87
N GLY A 215 -16.49 -3.89 -10.00
CA GLY A 215 -16.56 -2.44 -10.15
C GLY A 215 -16.21 -2.02 -11.58
N SER A 216 -16.33 -0.73 -11.88
CA SER A 216 -15.93 -0.16 -13.17
C SER A 216 -14.45 0.21 -13.18
N TYR A 217 -13.58 -0.78 -13.00
CA TYR A 217 -12.13 -0.57 -12.99
C TYR A 217 -11.55 -0.65 -14.40
N THR A 218 -10.48 0.10 -14.64
CA THR A 218 -9.52 -0.27 -15.68
C THR A 218 -8.59 -1.38 -15.16
N VAL A 219 -7.92 -2.11 -16.07
CA VAL A 219 -6.95 -3.16 -15.69
C VAL A 219 -5.84 -2.60 -14.78
N VAL A 220 -5.40 -1.36 -15.04
CA VAL A 220 -4.37 -0.69 -14.26
C VAL A 220 -4.88 -0.34 -12.86
N GLU A 221 -6.07 0.27 -12.76
CA GLU A 221 -6.67 0.60 -11.46
C GLU A 221 -6.97 -0.64 -10.62
N ALA A 222 -7.45 -1.73 -11.25
CA ALA A 222 -7.68 -3.00 -10.58
C ALA A 222 -6.37 -3.58 -10.02
N LYS A 223 -5.27 -3.47 -10.78
CA LYS A 223 -3.94 -3.90 -10.33
C LYS A 223 -3.47 -3.08 -9.13
N ASP A 224 -3.56 -1.75 -9.22
CA ASP A 224 -3.12 -0.86 -8.14
C ASP A 224 -3.97 -1.06 -6.88
N LEU A 225 -5.27 -1.28 -7.03
CA LEU A 225 -6.14 -1.63 -5.91
C LEU A 225 -5.80 -3.00 -5.30
N ALA A 226 -5.57 -4.02 -6.12
CA ALA A 226 -5.17 -5.34 -5.62
C ALA A 226 -3.86 -5.28 -4.83
N ILE A 227 -2.87 -4.51 -5.29
CA ILE A 227 -1.64 -4.24 -4.53
C ILE A 227 -1.97 -3.57 -3.20
N ALA A 228 -2.77 -2.51 -3.21
CA ALA A 228 -3.10 -1.77 -1.99
C ALA A 228 -3.84 -2.62 -0.95
N LEU A 229 -4.75 -3.52 -1.38
CA LEU A 229 -5.47 -4.46 -0.52
C LEU A 229 -4.53 -5.51 0.08
N ARG A 230 -3.66 -6.12 -0.74
CA ARG A 230 -2.75 -7.18 -0.31
C ARG A 230 -1.66 -6.68 0.63
N SER A 231 -1.20 -5.45 0.45
CA SER A 231 -0.20 -4.84 1.34
C SER A 231 -0.77 -4.36 2.69
N GLY A 232 -2.10 -4.42 2.87
CA GLY A 232 -2.77 -3.98 4.08
C GLY A 232 -3.09 -2.49 4.12
N SER A 233 -3.89 -2.11 5.12
CA SER A 233 -4.37 -0.75 5.30
C SER A 233 -3.40 0.11 6.13
N LEU A 234 -3.33 1.40 5.80
CA LEU A 234 -2.67 2.39 6.64
C LEU A 234 -3.55 2.72 7.86
N LEU A 235 -2.93 2.82 9.05
CA LEU A 235 -3.64 3.21 10.28
C LEU A 235 -4.01 4.70 10.32
N ALA A 236 -3.30 5.53 9.55
CA ALA A 236 -3.52 6.96 9.45
C ALA A 236 -3.28 7.43 8.01
N PRO A 237 -3.97 8.49 7.56
CA PRO A 237 -3.71 9.08 6.25
C PRO A 237 -2.30 9.68 6.22
N ILE A 238 -1.64 9.58 5.07
CA ILE A 238 -0.34 10.20 4.82
C ILE A 238 -0.47 11.32 3.80
N TYR A 239 0.38 12.34 3.94
CA TYR A 239 0.46 13.46 3.01
C TYR A 239 1.92 13.72 2.64
N VAL A 240 2.13 14.18 1.41
CA VAL A 240 3.47 14.47 0.91
C VAL A 240 3.93 15.81 1.45
N MET A 241 5.00 15.80 2.24
CA MET A 241 5.60 17.02 2.79
C MET A 241 6.57 17.68 1.81
N GLU A 242 7.43 16.87 1.21
CA GLU A 242 8.50 17.35 0.33
C GLU A 242 8.70 16.34 -0.79
N LYS A 243 8.90 16.86 -2.01
CA LYS A 243 9.25 16.07 -3.19
C LYS A 243 10.58 16.55 -3.73
N ARG A 244 11.54 15.64 -3.86
CA ARG A 244 12.77 15.85 -4.63
C ARG A 244 12.83 14.81 -5.73
N SER A 245 12.99 15.27 -6.96
CA SER A 245 13.26 14.40 -8.10
C SER A 245 14.72 14.59 -8.47
N VAL A 246 15.51 13.52 -8.42
CA VAL A 246 16.85 13.50 -8.96
C VAL A 246 16.73 13.00 -10.39
N GLY A 247 16.85 13.92 -11.36
CA GLY A 247 16.72 13.57 -12.77
C GLY A 247 17.87 12.67 -13.23
N PRO A 248 17.65 11.78 -14.22
CA PRO A 248 18.69 10.96 -14.83
C PRO A 248 19.86 11.78 -15.43
N SER A 249 19.64 13.06 -15.72
CA SER A 249 20.64 13.97 -16.30
C SER A 249 21.85 14.19 -15.39
N LEU A 250 21.66 14.29 -14.07
CA LEU A 250 22.78 14.39 -13.12
C LEU A 250 23.69 13.16 -13.18
N GLY A 251 23.11 11.98 -13.39
CA GLY A 251 23.86 10.74 -13.59
C GLY A 251 24.55 10.70 -14.96
N ALA A 252 23.83 11.02 -16.05
CA ALA A 252 24.38 10.99 -17.40
C ALA A 252 25.57 11.96 -17.59
N ASP A 253 25.48 13.15 -17.00
CA ASP A 253 26.56 14.14 -17.08
C ASP A 253 27.77 13.71 -16.23
N SER A 254 27.53 13.15 -15.04
CA SER A 254 28.59 12.58 -14.21
C SER A 254 29.29 11.40 -14.88
N ILE A 255 28.52 10.51 -15.54
CA ILE A 255 29.04 9.38 -16.32
C ILE A 255 29.90 9.88 -17.48
N ARG A 256 29.44 10.89 -18.23
CA ARG A 256 30.21 11.49 -19.34
C ARG A 256 31.49 12.14 -18.85
N ALA A 257 31.44 12.90 -17.76
CA ALA A 257 32.61 13.53 -17.16
C ALA A 257 33.62 12.49 -16.67
N ALA A 258 33.15 11.42 -16.02
CA ALA A 258 33.98 10.31 -15.57
C ALA A 258 34.64 9.56 -16.74
N LEU A 259 33.89 9.28 -17.81
CA LEU A 259 34.42 8.68 -19.04
C LEU A 259 35.49 9.55 -19.71
N LEU A 260 35.27 10.86 -19.76
CA LEU A 260 36.25 11.80 -20.32
C LEU A 260 37.52 11.87 -19.46
N ALA A 261 37.37 11.91 -18.13
CA ALA A 261 38.50 11.89 -17.20
C ALA A 261 39.29 10.59 -17.28
N LEU A 262 38.60 9.45 -17.37
CA LEU A 262 39.23 8.13 -17.51
C LEU A 262 39.96 8.00 -18.84
N ALA A 263 39.33 8.39 -19.96
CA ALA A 263 39.96 8.32 -21.28
C ALA A 263 41.18 9.25 -21.40
N SER A 264 41.07 10.48 -20.89
CA SER A 264 42.19 11.44 -20.90
C SER A 264 43.32 11.01 -19.98
N GLY A 265 43.02 10.52 -18.77
CA GLY A 265 44.00 9.98 -17.84
C GLY A 265 44.72 8.74 -18.39
N PHE A 266 43.95 7.80 -18.98
CA PHE A 266 44.51 6.61 -19.62
C PHE A 266 45.43 6.98 -20.79
N GLY A 267 45.01 7.93 -21.63
CA GLY A 267 45.84 8.46 -22.73
C GLY A 267 47.13 9.10 -22.24
N LEU A 268 47.08 9.91 -21.17
CA LEU A 268 48.25 10.51 -20.54
C LEU A 268 49.23 9.46 -20.00
N VAL A 269 48.73 8.40 -19.35
CA VAL A 269 49.57 7.32 -18.82
C VAL A 269 50.25 6.54 -19.96
N ILE A 270 49.52 6.22 -21.03
CA ILE A 270 50.08 5.56 -22.22
C ILE A 270 51.21 6.40 -22.82
N LEU A 271 50.97 7.70 -22.98
CA LEU A 271 51.94 8.62 -23.57
C LEU A 271 53.18 8.78 -22.67
N PHE A 272 52.98 8.89 -21.36
CA PHE A 272 54.06 8.92 -20.38
C PHE A 272 54.90 7.64 -20.39
N MET A 273 54.26 6.46 -20.40
CA MET A 273 54.93 5.16 -20.49
C MET A 273 55.79 5.05 -21.76
N MET A 274 55.24 5.48 -22.89
CA MET A 274 55.95 5.45 -24.18
C MET A 274 57.16 6.41 -24.17
N PHE A 275 57.02 7.60 -23.60
CA PHE A 275 58.10 8.59 -23.54
C PHE A 275 59.22 8.20 -22.56
N TYR A 276 58.86 7.74 -21.36
CA TYR A 276 59.83 7.45 -20.30
C TYR A 276 60.52 6.09 -20.47
N TYR A 277 59.78 5.05 -20.89
CA TYR A 277 60.28 3.67 -20.99
C TYR A 277 60.54 3.19 -22.43
N GLY A 278 60.29 4.03 -23.44
CA GLY A 278 60.54 3.70 -24.84
C GLY A 278 59.84 2.42 -25.30
N LEU A 279 60.58 1.49 -25.90
CA LEU A 279 60.05 0.23 -26.45
C LEU A 279 59.41 -0.67 -25.37
N ALA A 280 59.98 -0.68 -24.15
CA ALA A 280 59.43 -1.44 -23.03
C ALA A 280 58.09 -0.87 -22.57
N GLY A 281 57.92 0.45 -22.65
CA GLY A 281 56.65 1.13 -22.37
C GLY A 281 55.54 0.73 -23.35
N VAL A 282 55.87 0.54 -24.63
CA VAL A 282 54.91 0.06 -25.64
C VAL A 282 54.41 -1.35 -25.30
N ILE A 283 55.32 -2.25 -24.91
CA ILE A 283 54.97 -3.62 -24.51
C ILE A 283 54.08 -3.60 -23.25
N ALA A 284 54.41 -2.76 -22.27
CA ALA A 284 53.60 -2.58 -21.06
C ALA A 284 52.19 -2.06 -21.38
N ASN A 285 52.06 -1.09 -22.29
CA ASN A 285 50.76 -0.56 -22.73
C ASN A 285 49.90 -1.65 -23.39
N ILE A 286 50.49 -2.51 -24.23
CA ILE A 286 49.79 -3.66 -24.82
C ILE A 286 49.29 -4.61 -23.73
N ALA A 287 50.13 -4.89 -22.72
CA ALA A 287 49.74 -5.74 -21.60
C ALA A 287 48.57 -5.15 -20.78
N VAL A 288 48.58 -3.84 -20.53
CA VAL A 288 47.48 -3.15 -19.82
C VAL A 288 46.17 -3.24 -20.60
N VAL A 289 46.19 -3.03 -21.92
CA VAL A 289 44.99 -3.13 -22.76
C VAL A 289 44.45 -4.56 -22.76
N ILE A 290 45.32 -5.56 -22.91
CA ILE A 290 44.91 -6.98 -22.85
C ILE A 290 44.31 -7.28 -21.48
N ASN A 291 44.95 -6.84 -20.39
CA ASN A 291 44.45 -7.03 -19.04
C ASN A 291 43.05 -6.40 -18.84
N LEU A 292 42.80 -5.22 -19.40
CA LEU A 292 41.48 -4.58 -19.37
C LEU A 292 40.41 -5.44 -20.05
N PHE A 293 40.69 -5.99 -21.23
CA PHE A 293 39.76 -6.89 -21.92
C PHE A 293 39.50 -8.18 -21.14
N ILE A 294 40.52 -8.74 -20.49
CA ILE A 294 40.39 -9.94 -19.65
C ILE A 294 39.46 -9.64 -18.46
N ILE A 295 39.67 -8.54 -17.75
CA ILE A 295 38.82 -8.14 -16.60
C ILE A 295 37.37 -7.92 -17.04
N LEU A 296 37.15 -7.19 -18.14
CA LEU A 296 35.81 -6.93 -18.65
C LEU A 296 35.10 -8.23 -19.10
N GLY A 297 35.83 -9.15 -19.73
CA GLY A 297 35.31 -10.47 -20.09
C GLY A 297 34.90 -11.29 -18.86
N LEU A 298 35.71 -11.25 -17.79
CA LEU A 298 35.43 -11.93 -16.52
C LEU A 298 34.18 -11.36 -15.83
N ILE A 299 34.05 -10.04 -15.76
CA ILE A 299 32.88 -9.36 -15.19
C ILE A 299 31.61 -9.72 -15.98
N SER A 300 31.69 -9.70 -17.32
CA SER A 300 30.57 -10.07 -18.18
C SER A 300 30.16 -11.54 -18.03
N LEU A 301 31.12 -12.45 -17.83
CA LEU A 301 30.85 -13.88 -17.62
C LEU A 301 30.15 -14.14 -16.28
N LEU A 302 30.50 -13.37 -15.25
CA LEU A 302 30.00 -13.54 -13.88
C LEU A 302 28.70 -12.75 -13.59
N GLY A 303 28.23 -11.90 -14.52
CA GLY A 303 27.04 -11.08 -14.33
C GLY A 303 27.20 -10.01 -13.24
N ALA A 304 28.43 -9.60 -12.93
CA ALA A 304 28.68 -8.57 -11.93
C ALA A 304 28.36 -7.16 -12.48
N THR A 305 27.68 -6.34 -11.69
CA THR A 305 27.33 -4.97 -12.05
C THR A 305 28.48 -4.01 -11.77
N LEU A 306 28.83 -3.19 -12.77
CA LEU A 306 29.79 -2.09 -12.60
C LEU A 306 29.07 -0.91 -11.96
N THR A 307 29.38 -0.63 -10.69
CA THR A 307 28.87 0.52 -9.93
C THR A 307 29.82 1.70 -9.99
#